data_AF-A0A091ALB2-F1
#
_entry.id   AF-A0A091ALB2-F1
#
_cell.length_a   1.000
_cell.length_b   1.000
_cell.length_c   1.000
_cell.angle_alpha   90.00
_cell.angle_beta   90.00
_cell.angle_gamma   90.00
#
_symmetry.space_group_name_H-M   'P 1'
#
loop_
_entity.id
_entity.type
_entity.pdbx_description
1 polymer ?
#
loop_
_entity_poly.entity_id
_entity_poly.type
_entity_poly.pdbx_seq_one_letter_code
_entity_poly.pdbx_strand_id
1 'polypeptide(L)' 'MRYLSLTHLAGYYDVHPDTLRRRFRELDIKKDEHFIVIGNCIRFDVAKIHPLLTGEYADERFENVLNRLLI' A
#
# COMPACT_ATOMS: atom_id res chain seq x y z
N MET A 1 12.74 -0.85 0.72
CA MET A 1 11.33 -0.83 1.17
C MET A 1 10.69 0.48 0.74
N ARG A 2 9.61 0.44 -0.05
CA ARG A 2 8.91 1.64 -0.53
C ARG A 2 7.64 1.84 0.30
N TYR A 3 7.55 3.00 0.95
CA TYR A 3 6.46 3.37 1.84
C TYR A 3 5.54 4.38 1.16
N LEU A 4 4.28 4.01 0.94
CA LEU A 4 3.28 4.88 0.28
C LEU A 4 2.23 5.39 1.26
N SER A 5 1.76 6.63 1.08
CA SER A 5 0.54 7.08 1.75
C SER A 5 -0.68 6.34 1.19
N LEU A 6 -1.80 6.35 1.91
CA LEU A 6 -3.06 5.77 1.44
C LEU A 6 -3.47 6.24 0.04
N THR A 7 -3.34 7.54 -0.27
CA THR A 7 -3.73 8.11 -1.57
C THR A 7 -2.89 7.55 -2.73
N HIS A 8 -1.57 7.57 -2.60
CA HIS A 8 -0.66 6.96 -3.59
C HIS A 8 -0.90 5.46 -3.76
N LEU A 9 -1.19 4.75 -2.66
CA LEU A 9 -1.51 3.34 -2.71
C LEU A 9 -2.84 3.08 -3.45
N ALA A 10 -3.84 3.92 -3.20
CA ALA A 10 -5.13 3.85 -3.90
C ALA A 10 -4.97 4.11 -5.42
N GLY A 11 -4.14 5.10 -5.79
CA GLY A 11 -3.77 5.35 -7.19
C GLY A 11 -3.00 4.19 -7.82
N TYR A 12 -2.12 3.51 -7.07
CA TYR A 12 -1.42 2.32 -7.55
C TYR A 12 -2.38 1.17 -7.93
N TYR A 13 -3.44 0.96 -7.14
CA TYR A 13 -4.43 -0.08 -7.40
C TYR A 13 -5.61 0.38 -8.27
N ASP A 14 -5.60 1.62 -8.76
CA ASP A 14 -6.71 2.24 -9.50
C ASP A 14 -8.06 2.11 -8.76
N VAL A 15 -8.05 2.38 -7.45
CA VAL A 15 -9.25 2.35 -6.59
C VAL A 15 -9.40 3.63 -5.80
N HIS A 16 -10.62 3.92 -5.36
CA HIS A 16 -10.87 5.04 -4.46
C HIS A 16 -10.24 4.78 -3.07
N PRO A 17 -9.62 5.79 -2.42
CA PRO A 17 -9.01 5.64 -1.09
C PRO A 17 -9.97 5.07 -0.02
N ASP A 18 -11.25 5.43 -0.08
CA ASP A 18 -12.25 4.90 0.86
C ASP A 18 -12.53 3.41 0.67
N THR A 19 -12.50 2.92 -0.57
CA THR A 19 -12.65 1.49 -0.87
C THR A 19 -11.48 0.72 -0.27
N LEU A 20 -10.26 1.24 -0.46
CA LEU A 20 -9.05 0.65 0.10
C LEU A 20 -9.08 0.68 1.64
N ARG A 21 -9.56 1.77 2.23
CA ARG A 21 -9.74 1.91 3.68
C ARG A 21 -10.74 0.92 4.25
N ARG A 22 -11.83 0.62 3.53
CA ARG A 22 -12.80 -0.41 3.92
C ARG A 22 -12.15 -1.79 3.91
N ARG A 23 -11.46 -2.16 2.83
CA ARG A 23 -10.71 -3.42 2.75
C ARG A 23 -9.68 -3.55 3.88
N PHE A 24 -8.98 -2.47 4.20
CA PHE A 24 -8.01 -2.47 5.31
C PHE A 24 -8.62 -2.74 6.68
N ARG A 25 -9.91 -2.49 6.89
CA ARG A 25 -10.59 -2.85 8.14
C ARG A 25 -10.89 -4.34 8.25
N GLU A 26 -10.94 -5.04 7.13
CA GLU A 26 -11.20 -6.48 7.04
C GLU A 26 -9.89 -7.28 7.07
N LEU A 27 -8.75 -6.62 6.88
CA LEU A 27 -7.41 -7.21 6.87
C LEU A 27 -6.68 -6.95 8.20
N ASP A 28 -5.87 -7.93 8.63
CA ASP A 28 -5.04 -7.82 9.86
C ASP A 28 -3.80 -6.95 9.63
N ILE A 29 -4.01 -5.67 9.35
CA ILE A 29 -2.95 -4.70 9.06
C ILE A 29 -2.42 -4.10 10.38
N LYS A 30 -1.20 -4.51 10.74
CA LYS A 30 -0.53 -4.08 12.00
C LYS A 30 0.48 -2.96 11.81
N LYS A 31 0.54 -2.07 12.80
CA LYS A 31 1.57 -1.02 12.90
C LYS A 31 2.95 -1.66 13.08
N ASP A 32 3.97 -1.05 12.50
CA ASP A 32 5.39 -1.47 12.49
C ASP A 32 5.65 -2.77 11.71
N GLU A 33 4.61 -3.54 11.40
CA GLU A 33 4.65 -4.66 10.46
C GLU A 33 4.30 -4.20 9.05
N HIS A 34 3.10 -3.65 8.83
CA HIS A 34 2.54 -3.33 7.51
C HIS A 34 2.54 -1.84 7.20
N PHE A 35 2.57 -0.99 8.23
CA PHE A 35 2.62 0.46 8.08
C PHE A 35 3.40 1.10 9.23
N ILE A 36 3.97 2.26 8.95
CA ILE A 36 4.63 3.12 9.94
C ILE A 36 3.91 4.45 10.03
N VAL A 37 4.07 5.13 11.16
CA VAL A 37 3.53 6.48 11.38
C VAL A 37 4.70 7.45 11.47
N ILE A 38 4.74 8.43 10.57
CA ILE A 38 5.76 9.48 10.53
C ILE A 38 5.06 10.81 10.80
N GLY A 39 5.24 11.37 12.00
CA GLY A 39 4.46 12.51 12.47
C GLY A 39 2.95 12.17 12.49
N ASN A 40 2.15 12.92 11.74
CA ASN A 40 0.72 12.67 11.57
C ASN A 40 0.37 11.85 10.30
N CYS A 41 1.38 11.36 9.57
CA CYS A 41 1.18 10.64 8.31
C CYS A 41 1.36 9.13 8.47
N ILE A 42 0.38 8.36 8.01
CA ILE A 42 0.48 6.89 7.89
C ILE A 42 1.10 6.53 6.55
N ARG A 43 2.11 5.66 6.58
CA ARG A 43 2.80 5.16 5.39
C ARG A 43 2.82 3.64 5.39
N PHE A 44 2.32 3.04 4.32
CA PHE A 44 2.15 1.60 4.14
C PHE A 44 3.36 1.00 3.41
N ASP A 45 3.89 -0.09 3.95
CA ASP A 45 4.89 -0.91 3.25
C ASP A 45 4.17 -1.74 2.20
N VAL A 46 4.35 -1.36 0.94
CA VAL A 46 3.56 -1.95 -0.13
C VAL A 46 3.91 -3.42 -0.36
N ALA A 47 5.16 -3.82 -0.13
CA ALA A 47 5.57 -5.21 -0.32
C ALA A 47 4.81 -6.17 0.61
N LYS A 48 4.40 -5.68 1.79
CA LYS A 48 3.65 -6.45 2.78
C LYS A 48 2.14 -6.30 2.64
N ILE A 49 1.68 -5.13 2.20
CA ILE A 49 0.26 -4.86 1.99
C ILE A 49 -0.26 -5.51 0.70
N HIS A 50 0.57 -5.61 -0.33
CA HIS A 50 0.15 -6.12 -1.63
C HIS A 50 -0.35 -7.58 -1.59
N PRO A 51 0.33 -8.52 -0.93
CA PRO A 51 -0.17 -9.88 -0.76
C PRO A 51 -1.48 -9.96 0.03
N LEU A 52 -1.68 -9.09 1.02
CA LEU A 52 -2.92 -9.06 1.79
C LEU A 52 -4.12 -8.57 0.96
N LEU A 53 -3.88 -7.70 -0.02
CA LEU A 53 -4.94 -7.14 -0.86
C LEU A 53 -5.32 -8.01 -2.05
N THR A 54 -4.33 -8.70 -2.63
CA THR A 54 -4.47 -9.40 -3.91
C THR A 54 -4.41 -10.93 -3.78
N GLY A 55 -3.83 -11.44 -2.67
CA GLY A 55 -3.46 -12.84 -2.55
C GLY A 55 -2.21 -13.23 -3.34
N GLU A 56 -1.59 -12.29 -4.06
CA GLU A 56 -0.41 -12.49 -4.90
C GLU A 56 0.82 -11.82 -4.28
N TYR A 57 1.99 -12.44 -4.44
CA TYR A 57 3.25 -11.78 -4.09
C TYR A 57 3.50 -10.62 -5.06
N ALA A 58 4.04 -9.50 -4.57
CA ALA A 58 4.38 -8.36 -5.41
C ALA A 58 5.48 -8.75 -6.41
N ASP A 59 5.09 -9.13 -7.63
CA ASP A 59 5.98 -9.56 -8.72
C ASP A 59 6.71 -8.35 -9.34
N GLU A 60 7.77 -8.57 -10.13
CA GLU A 60 8.68 -7.57 -10.74
C GLU A 60 7.96 -6.41 -11.49
N ARG A 61 6.70 -6.60 -11.91
CA ARG A 61 5.82 -5.53 -12.43
C ARG A 61 5.62 -4.37 -11.44
N PHE A 62 5.75 -4.67 -10.15
CA PHE A 62 5.63 -3.75 -9.03
C PHE A 62 6.67 -2.62 -9.10
N GLU A 63 7.93 -2.94 -9.43
CA GLU A 63 9.00 -1.94 -9.51
C GLU A 63 8.78 -0.93 -10.65
N ASN A 64 8.27 -1.39 -11.79
CA ASN A 64 8.04 -0.56 -12.97
C ASN A 64 6.89 0.46 -12.76
N VAL A 65 5.79 0.06 -12.12
CA VAL A 65 4.67 0.97 -11.84
C VAL A 65 5.05 1.99 -10.77
N LEU A 66 5.80 1.58 -9.73
CA LEU A 66 6.29 2.51 -8.72
C LEU A 66 7.33 3.50 -9.26
N ASN A 67 8.18 3.09 -10.19
CA ASN A 67 9.12 4.01 -10.85
C ASN A 67 8.38 5.07 -11.68
N ARG A 68 7.16 4.80 -12.15
CA ARG A 68 6.33 5.79 -12.84
C ARG A 68 5.58 6.74 -11.91
N LEU A 69 5.22 6.32 -10.71
CA LEU A 69 4.50 7.15 -9.72
C LEU A 69 5.40 8.12 -8.95
N LEU A 70 6.73 8.01 -9.10
CA LEU A 70 7.74 8.85 -8.44
C LEU A 70 8.41 9.86 -9.39
N ILE A 71 7.92 10.00 -10.64
CA ILE A 71 8.36 10.99 -11.64
C ILE A 71 7.32 12.10 -11.74
#